data_AF-A0A1U9MF04-F1
#
_entry.id   AF-A0A1U9MF04-F1
#
_cell.length_a   1.000
_cell.length_b   1.000
_cell.length_c   1.000
_cell.angle_alpha   90.00
_cell.angle_beta   90.00
_cell.angle_gamma   90.00
#
_symmetry.space_group_name_H-M   'P 1'
#
loop_
_entity.id
_entity.type
_entity.pdbx_description
1 polymer ?
#
loop_
_entity_poly.entity_id
_entity_poly.type
_entity_poly.pdbx_seq_one_letter_code
_entity_poly.pdbx_strand_id
1 'polypeptide(L)'
;MTDRNKSTLYSYPMRGFGIITIFLVLGPAVQTIVGTYLLHPWVGGSNLLVEIFDVFSDDACPKLLAGYSYYMPSVFLSGVFCSLPPSRGLGLSLSSAIWRTILVSLCVEIFYIIMSRPYMQHMTSENILRNLSYGFIQWIFVGWVCWILATGFRLDKPVVD
;
A
#
# COMPACT_ATOMS: atom_id res chain seq x y z
N MET A 1 -35.55 5.63 -20.52
CA MET A 1 -34.92 6.96 -20.34
C MET A 1 -33.58 6.72 -19.67
N THR A 2 -32.51 7.17 -20.32
CA THR A 2 -31.11 6.90 -20.00
C THR A 2 -30.66 7.68 -18.77
N ASP A 3 -30.11 6.99 -17.77
CA ASP A 3 -29.42 7.55 -16.59
C ASP A 3 -28.13 8.29 -17.02
N ARG A 4 -28.31 9.47 -17.61
CA ARG A 4 -27.26 10.49 -17.78
C ARG A 4 -27.34 11.41 -16.58
N ASN A 5 -26.54 11.17 -15.53
CA ASN A 5 -26.01 12.21 -14.63
C ASN A 5 -25.30 11.63 -13.40
N LYS A 6 -24.13 11.01 -13.62
CA LYS A 6 -23.14 10.87 -12.55
C LYS A 6 -21.79 11.31 -13.10
N SER A 7 -21.65 12.62 -13.27
CA SER A 7 -20.40 13.25 -13.71
C SER A 7 -19.27 12.88 -12.75
N THR A 8 -18.10 12.63 -13.32
CA THR A 8 -16.85 12.43 -12.59
C THR A 8 -16.43 13.72 -11.90
N LEU A 9 -15.93 13.64 -10.67
CA LEU A 9 -15.55 14.82 -9.88
C LEU A 9 -14.24 15.49 -10.33
N TYR A 10 -13.35 14.78 -11.03
CA TYR A 10 -12.00 15.28 -11.33
C TYR A 10 -11.53 14.95 -12.74
N SER A 11 -10.97 15.95 -13.44
CA SER A 11 -10.28 15.78 -14.73
C SER A 11 -8.88 15.17 -14.55
N TYR A 12 -8.35 14.56 -15.62
CA TYR A 12 -6.91 14.25 -15.65
C TYR A 12 -6.14 15.58 -15.75
N PRO A 13 -5.07 15.85 -14.98
CA PRO A 13 -4.24 14.96 -14.14
C PRO A 13 -4.63 14.84 -12.65
N MET A 14 -5.63 15.59 -12.17
CA MET A 14 -6.05 15.59 -10.75
C MET A 14 -6.43 14.20 -10.23
N ARG A 15 -7.00 13.35 -11.10
CA ARG A 15 -7.30 11.95 -10.80
C ARG A 15 -6.07 11.14 -10.38
N GLY A 16 -4.95 11.28 -11.08
CA GLY A 16 -3.71 10.57 -10.77
C GLY A 16 -3.11 11.04 -9.44
N PHE A 17 -3.16 12.35 -9.18
CA PHE A 17 -2.77 12.92 -7.87
C PHE A 17 -3.65 12.40 -6.73
N GLY A 18 -4.96 12.26 -6.94
CA GLY A 18 -5.87 11.69 -5.95
C GLY A 18 -5.50 10.25 -5.58
N ILE A 19 -5.20 9.40 -6.58
CA ILE A 19 -4.75 8.02 -6.34
C ILE A 19 -3.44 8.02 -5.56
N ILE A 20 -2.44 8.79 -5.98
CA ILE A 20 -1.14 8.85 -5.29
C ILE A 20 -1.30 9.35 -3.85
N THR A 21 -2.16 10.34 -3.61
CA THR A 21 -2.43 10.88 -2.28
C THR A 21 -3.05 9.83 -1.36
N ILE A 22 -4.01 9.04 -1.86
CA ILE A 22 -4.59 7.92 -1.11
C ILE A 22 -3.50 6.94 -0.68
N PHE A 23 -2.62 6.56 -1.60
CA PHE A 23 -1.50 5.67 -1.29
C PHE A 23 -0.54 6.27 -0.25
N LEU A 24 -0.17 7.54 -0.38
CA LEU A 24 0.73 8.22 0.56
C LEU A 24 0.16 8.32 1.98
N VAL A 25 -1.14 8.56 2.09
CA VAL A 25 -1.80 8.73 3.40
C VAL A 25 -2.10 7.38 4.03
N LEU A 26 -2.64 6.42 3.29
CA LEU A 26 -3.12 5.15 3.85
C LEU A 26 -2.13 4.00 3.77
N GLY A 27 -1.27 3.99 2.75
CA GLY A 27 -0.36 2.87 2.50
C GLY A 27 0.49 2.51 3.72
N PRO A 28 1.24 3.47 4.31
CA PRO A 28 2.07 3.17 5.47
C PRO A 28 1.30 2.67 6.70
N ALA A 29 0.11 3.23 6.95
CA ALA A 29 -0.73 2.83 8.07
C ALA A 29 -1.25 1.39 7.89
N VAL A 30 -1.82 1.09 6.72
CA VAL A 30 -2.33 -0.25 6.40
C VAL A 30 -1.20 -1.27 6.45
N GLN A 31 -0.03 -0.94 5.90
CA GLN A 31 1.13 -1.81 5.93
C GLN A 31 1.59 -2.14 7.35
N THR A 32 1.65 -1.14 8.23
CA THR A 32 2.02 -1.31 9.63
C THR A 32 1.02 -2.20 10.38
N ILE A 33 -0.27 -1.97 10.15
CA ILE A 33 -1.35 -2.76 10.76
C ILE A 33 -1.24 -4.22 10.30
N VAL A 34 -1.19 -4.45 8.98
CA VAL A 34 -1.11 -5.79 8.40
C VAL A 34 0.17 -6.51 8.84
N GLY A 35 1.31 -5.81 8.87
CA GLY A 35 2.56 -6.37 9.35
C GLY A 35 2.51 -6.80 10.81
N THR A 36 1.85 -6.00 11.65
CA THR A 36 1.63 -6.33 13.07
C THR A 36 0.78 -7.59 13.20
N TYR A 37 -0.33 -7.68 12.47
CA TYR A 37 -1.22 -8.85 12.52
C TYR A 37 -0.63 -10.13 11.93
N LEU A 38 0.23 -10.02 10.89
CA LEU A 38 0.90 -11.18 10.29
C LEU A 38 1.95 -11.81 11.20
N LEU A 39 2.53 -11.01 12.10
CA LEU A 39 3.54 -11.46 13.06
C LEU A 39 2.94 -11.81 14.42
N HIS A 40 1.68 -11.43 14.67
CA HIS A 40 1.01 -11.72 15.93
C HIS A 40 0.70 -13.23 16.08
N PRO A 41 1.08 -13.87 17.20
CA PRO A 41 0.70 -15.23 17.50
C PRO A 41 -0.77 -15.28 17.98
N TRP A 42 -1.68 -15.56 17.05
CA TRP A 42 -3.11 -15.63 17.34
C TRP A 42 -3.44 -16.82 18.26
N VAL A 43 -4.09 -16.52 19.38
CA VAL A 43 -4.56 -17.54 20.34
C VAL A 43 -5.89 -18.13 19.86
N GLY A 44 -6.78 -17.29 19.31
CA GLY A 44 -8.06 -17.71 18.73
C GLY A 44 -9.08 -18.22 19.78
N GLY A 45 -10.38 -18.10 19.47
CA GLY A 45 -11.47 -18.53 20.35
C GLY A 45 -12.73 -17.66 20.23
N SER A 46 -13.59 -17.68 21.26
CA SER A 46 -14.83 -16.88 21.31
C SER A 46 -14.60 -15.36 21.38
N ASN A 47 -13.37 -14.92 21.64
CA ASN A 47 -13.02 -13.52 21.89
C ASN A 47 -12.11 -12.93 20.79
N LEU A 48 -12.11 -13.49 19.57
CA LEU A 48 -11.28 -13.01 18.45
C LEU A 48 -11.38 -11.49 18.26
N LEU A 49 -12.58 -10.90 18.42
CA LEU A 49 -12.78 -9.45 18.30
C LEU A 49 -12.02 -8.66 19.36
N VAL A 50 -11.97 -9.15 20.60
CA VAL A 50 -11.23 -8.50 21.70
C VAL A 50 -9.74 -8.56 21.41
N GLU A 51 -9.24 -9.72 21.00
CA GLU A 51 -7.83 -9.90 20.60
C GLU A 51 -7.44 -8.96 19.44
N ILE A 52 -8.32 -8.77 18.45
CA ILE A 52 -8.10 -7.79 17.37
C ILE A 52 -7.95 -6.37 17.92
N PHE A 53 -8.84 -5.93 18.82
CA PHE A 53 -8.77 -4.57 19.37
C PHE A 53 -7.54 -4.36 20.25
N ASP A 54 -7.15 -5.35 21.04
CA ASP A 54 -5.96 -5.30 21.90
C ASP A 54 -4.70 -5.18 21.03
N VAL A 55 -4.56 -6.01 19.99
CA VAL A 55 -3.43 -5.94 19.06
C VAL A 55 -3.39 -4.60 18.31
N PHE A 56 -4.55 -4.05 17.95
CA PHE A 56 -4.59 -2.73 17.33
C PHE A 56 -4.11 -1.63 18.30
N SER A 57 -4.62 -1.62 19.53
CA SER A 57 -4.32 -0.62 20.55
C SER A 57 -2.86 -0.67 20.99
N ASP A 58 -2.40 -1.86 21.38
CA ASP A 58 -1.16 -2.01 22.14
C ASP A 58 0.05 -2.22 21.23
N ASP A 59 -0.17 -2.77 20.04
CA ASP A 59 0.91 -3.14 19.13
C ASP A 59 0.93 -2.32 17.84
N ALA A 60 -0.21 -2.16 17.16
CA ALA A 60 -0.23 -1.50 15.85
C ALA A 60 -0.20 0.03 15.96
N CYS A 61 -1.05 0.60 16.83
CA CYS A 61 -1.21 2.05 16.99
C CYS A 61 0.10 2.78 17.33
N PRO A 62 0.92 2.31 18.29
CA PRO A 62 2.20 2.96 18.61
C PRO A 62 3.20 2.94 17.45
N LYS A 63 3.12 1.92 16.59
CA LYS A 63 4.03 1.72 15.46
C LYS A 63 3.62 2.51 14.22
N LEU A 64 2.39 3.02 14.14
CA LEU A 64 1.88 3.74 12.96
C LEU A 64 2.81 4.88 12.52
N LEU A 65 3.20 5.74 13.46
CA LEU A 65 4.03 6.92 13.14
C LEU A 65 5.43 6.53 12.65
N ALA A 66 6.05 5.51 13.28
CA ALA A 66 7.33 4.99 12.83
C ALA A 66 7.21 4.28 11.47
N GLY A 67 6.09 3.60 11.24
CA GLY A 67 5.74 2.96 9.98
C GLY A 67 5.68 3.97 8.82
N TYR A 68 5.18 5.18 9.04
CA TYR A 68 5.25 6.25 8.03
C TYR A 68 6.70 6.48 7.58
N SER A 69 7.65 6.63 8.48
CA SER A 69 9.05 6.87 8.10
C SER A 69 9.66 5.71 7.30
N TYR A 70 9.32 4.46 7.64
CA TYR A 70 9.89 3.28 7.00
C TYR A 70 9.24 2.96 5.64
N TYR A 71 7.92 3.14 5.51
CA TYR A 71 7.16 2.75 4.32
C TYR A 71 6.87 3.92 3.36
N MET A 72 7.05 5.17 3.77
CA MET A 72 6.88 6.34 2.90
C MET A 72 7.82 6.36 1.69
N PRO A 73 9.10 5.91 1.75
CA PRO A 73 9.99 5.91 0.59
C PRO A 73 9.47 5.09 -0.60
N SER A 74 8.90 3.90 -0.36
CA SER A 74 8.38 3.05 -1.45
C SER A 74 7.14 3.66 -2.09
N VAL A 75 6.22 4.20 -1.28
CA VAL A 75 5.01 4.86 -1.77
C VAL A 75 5.35 6.15 -2.53
N PHE A 76 6.29 6.93 -2.02
CA PHE A 76 6.75 8.15 -2.66
C PHE A 76 7.40 7.86 -4.01
N LEU A 77 8.32 6.90 -4.07
CA LEU A 77 8.96 6.48 -5.32
C LEU A 77 7.91 5.97 -6.31
N SER A 78 6.92 5.21 -5.86
CA SER A 78 5.81 4.79 -6.70
C SER A 78 5.04 5.99 -7.27
N GLY A 79 4.76 7.01 -6.46
CA GLY A 79 4.16 8.27 -6.90
C GLY A 79 5.00 8.99 -7.95
N VAL A 80 6.32 9.07 -7.75
CA VAL A 80 7.26 9.66 -8.72
C VAL A 80 7.24 8.88 -10.03
N PHE A 81 7.34 7.55 -10.01
CA PHE A 81 7.27 6.70 -11.21
C PHE A 81 5.94 6.84 -11.95
N CYS A 82 4.83 6.90 -11.21
CA CYS A 82 3.51 7.19 -11.75
C CYS A 82 3.41 8.58 -12.40
N SER A 83 4.28 9.51 -11.99
CA SER A 83 4.38 10.86 -12.54
C SER A 83 5.42 11.02 -13.65
N LEU A 84 6.17 10.01 -14.09
CA LEU A 84 7.15 10.19 -15.18
C LEU A 84 6.55 9.79 -16.55
N PRO A 85 6.89 10.45 -17.68
CA PRO A 85 6.58 9.95 -19.03
C PRO A 85 7.33 8.63 -19.30
N PRO A 86 6.79 7.64 -20.04
CA PRO A 86 5.51 7.62 -20.76
C PRO A 86 4.29 7.26 -19.88
N SER A 87 4.46 7.09 -18.58
CA SER A 87 3.37 6.81 -17.61
C SER A 87 2.41 8.00 -17.41
N ARG A 88 2.86 9.22 -17.73
CA ARG A 88 2.00 10.40 -17.83
C ARG A 88 1.14 10.34 -19.10
N GLY A 89 -0.15 10.09 -18.97
CA GLY A 89 -1.14 10.40 -20.01
C GLY A 89 -1.85 9.22 -20.67
N LEU A 90 -1.35 7.99 -20.54
CA LEU A 90 -2.06 6.78 -20.98
C LEU A 90 -2.32 5.88 -19.76
N GLY A 91 -3.53 5.88 -19.22
CA GLY A 91 -3.98 4.77 -18.39
C GLY A 91 -3.25 4.58 -17.06
N LEU A 92 -3.21 5.61 -16.21
CA LEU A 92 -3.12 5.38 -14.76
C LEU A 92 -4.49 4.88 -14.27
N SER A 93 -4.90 3.72 -14.80
CA SER A 93 -5.96 2.96 -14.20
C SER A 93 -5.55 2.68 -12.77
N LEU A 94 -6.53 2.63 -11.88
CA LEU A 94 -6.30 2.30 -10.48
C LEU A 94 -5.53 0.98 -10.34
N SER A 95 -5.81 0.01 -11.22
CA SER A 95 -5.09 -1.26 -11.32
C SER A 95 -3.61 -1.11 -11.71
N SER A 96 -3.30 -0.26 -12.70
CA SER A 96 -1.93 0.00 -13.13
C SER A 96 -1.12 0.70 -12.04
N ALA A 97 -1.74 1.65 -11.32
CA ALA A 97 -1.14 2.31 -10.18
C ALA A 97 -0.79 1.31 -9.07
N ILE A 98 -1.76 0.48 -8.66
CA ILE A 98 -1.55 -0.57 -7.65
C ILE A 98 -0.40 -1.49 -8.03
N TRP A 99 -0.39 -2.02 -9.26
CA TRP A 99 0.65 -2.96 -9.69
C TRP A 99 2.04 -2.32 -9.69
N ARG A 100 2.14 -1.06 -10.14
CA ARG A 100 3.39 -0.29 -10.10
C ARG A 100 3.84 -0.04 -8.67
N THR A 101 2.93 0.26 -7.75
CA THR A 101 3.25 0.43 -6.33
C THR A 101 3.78 -0.86 -5.72
N ILE A 102 3.13 -2.00 -5.97
CA ILE A 102 3.60 -3.31 -5.48
C ILE A 102 5.01 -3.57 -6.02
N LEU A 103 5.24 -3.37 -7.32
CA LEU A 103 6.51 -3.69 -7.97
C LEU A 103 7.65 -2.77 -7.51
N VAL A 104 7.42 -1.44 -7.45
CA VAL A 104 8.40 -0.48 -6.91
C VAL A 104 8.73 -0.80 -5.46
N SER A 105 7.73 -1.17 -4.67
CA SER A 105 7.94 -1.46 -3.25
C SER A 105 8.73 -2.74 -3.03
N LEU A 106 8.48 -3.78 -3.83
CA LEU A 106 9.33 -4.99 -3.84
C LEU A 106 10.79 -4.65 -4.17
N CYS A 107 11.03 -3.76 -5.14
CA CYS A 107 12.40 -3.30 -5.44
C CYS A 107 13.04 -2.57 -4.26
N VAL A 108 12.28 -1.73 -3.56
CA VAL A 108 12.74 -1.00 -2.37
C VAL A 108 13.03 -1.95 -1.21
N GLU A 109 12.20 -2.97 -0.99
CA GLU A 109 12.45 -4.01 0.02
C GLU A 109 13.72 -4.81 -0.28
N ILE A 110 13.92 -5.22 -1.54
CA ILE A 110 15.16 -5.87 -1.98
C ILE A 110 16.36 -4.95 -1.73
N PHE A 111 16.23 -3.66 -2.03
CA PHE A 111 17.27 -2.67 -1.76
C PHE A 111 17.58 -2.56 -0.25
N TYR A 112 16.56 -2.51 0.62
CA TYR A 112 16.76 -2.49 2.07
C TYR A 112 17.45 -3.77 2.57
N ILE A 113 17.09 -4.94 2.04
CA ILE A 113 17.74 -6.21 2.37
C ILE A 113 19.22 -6.15 1.96
N ILE A 114 19.53 -5.71 0.75
CA ILE A 114 20.92 -5.61 0.28
C ILE A 114 21.74 -4.63 1.14
N MET A 115 21.18 -3.47 1.47
CA MET A 115 21.86 -2.45 2.29
C MET A 115 22.03 -2.85 3.75
N SER A 116 21.12 -3.67 4.28
CA SER A 116 21.18 -4.17 5.67
C SER A 116 22.02 -5.44 5.82
N ARG A 117 22.38 -6.10 4.72
CA ARG A 117 23.25 -7.29 4.68
C ARG A 117 24.54 -7.17 5.51
N PRO A 118 25.32 -6.08 5.46
CA PRO A 118 26.53 -5.95 6.29
C PRO A 118 26.25 -5.81 7.80
N TYR A 119 25.01 -5.50 8.19
CA TYR A 119 24.62 -5.27 9.58
C TYR A 119 23.81 -6.43 10.19
N MET A 120 23.40 -7.43 9.39
CA MET A 120 22.68 -8.61 9.87
C MET A 120 23.63 -9.79 10.06
N GLN A 121 23.77 -10.26 11.30
CA GLN A 121 24.68 -11.37 11.65
C GLN A 121 24.24 -12.74 11.11
N HIS A 122 22.96 -12.93 10.74
CA HIS A 122 22.44 -14.20 10.23
C HIS A 122 21.40 -14.02 9.11
N MET A 123 21.86 -13.80 7.87
CA MET A 123 21.02 -13.90 6.68
C MET A 123 21.02 -15.33 6.14
N THR A 124 19.97 -16.09 6.45
CA THR A 124 19.63 -17.33 5.72
C THR A 124 18.74 -16.99 4.52
N SER A 125 18.84 -17.78 3.45
CA SER A 125 17.96 -17.65 2.27
C SER A 125 16.48 -17.76 2.65
N GLU A 126 16.17 -18.59 3.64
CA GLU A 126 14.82 -18.77 4.19
C GLU A 126 14.27 -17.49 4.84
N ASN A 127 15.07 -16.79 5.65
CA ASN A 127 14.66 -15.53 6.27
C ASN A 127 14.44 -14.43 5.23
N ILE A 128 15.25 -14.39 4.18
CA ILE A 128 15.08 -13.44 3.07
C ILE A 128 13.76 -13.71 2.33
N LEU A 129 13.50 -14.97 1.98
CA LEU A 129 12.28 -15.35 1.26
C LEU A 129 11.03 -15.06 2.11
N ARG A 130 11.10 -15.33 3.41
CA ARG A 130 10.03 -15.05 4.37
C ARG A 130 9.76 -13.56 4.54
N ASN A 131 10.80 -12.73 4.61
CA ASN A 131 10.62 -11.28 4.71
C ASN A 131 9.99 -10.69 3.44
N LEU A 132 10.44 -11.15 2.26
CA LEU A 132 9.87 -10.73 0.97
C LEU A 132 8.43 -11.19 0.80
N SER A 133 8.07 -12.40 1.26
CA SER A 133 6.68 -12.88 1.19
C SER A 133 5.76 -12.08 2.11
N TYR A 134 6.20 -11.72 3.32
CA TYR A 134 5.44 -10.83 4.20
C TYR A 134 5.26 -9.44 3.59
N GLY A 135 6.32 -8.85 3.05
CA GLY A 135 6.23 -7.56 2.37
C GLY A 135 5.25 -7.60 1.19
N PHE A 136 5.31 -8.64 0.36
CA PHE A 136 4.38 -8.83 -0.74
C PHE A 136 2.91 -8.91 -0.28
N ILE A 137 2.63 -9.69 0.77
CA ILE A 137 1.28 -9.79 1.34
C ILE A 137 0.81 -8.43 1.86
N GLN A 138 1.66 -7.70 2.59
CA GLN A 138 1.34 -6.35 3.06
C GLN A 138 0.96 -5.42 1.90
N TRP A 139 1.71 -5.42 0.80
CA TRP A 139 1.43 -4.59 -0.37
C TRP A 139 0.15 -4.97 -1.10
N ILE A 140 -0.24 -6.25 -1.10
CA ILE A 140 -1.54 -6.68 -1.64
C ILE A 140 -2.67 -6.06 -0.81
N PHE A 141 -2.60 -6.14 0.52
CA PHE A 141 -3.61 -5.53 1.39
C PHE A 141 -3.67 -4.01 1.25
N VAL A 142 -2.50 -3.34 1.19
CA VAL A 142 -2.41 -1.90 0.91
C VAL A 142 -3.08 -1.55 -0.40
N GLY A 143 -2.76 -2.29 -1.47
CA GLY A 143 -3.35 -2.10 -2.79
C GLY A 143 -4.87 -2.25 -2.78
N TRP A 144 -5.38 -3.25 -2.07
CA TRP A 144 -6.82 -3.49 -1.94
C TRP A 144 -7.55 -2.39 -1.16
N VAL A 145 -7.01 -1.96 -0.01
CA VAL A 145 -7.60 -0.87 0.78
C VAL A 145 -7.58 0.45 0.00
N CYS A 146 -6.46 0.77 -0.65
CA CYS A 146 -6.36 1.96 -1.50
C CYS A 146 -7.32 1.89 -2.70
N TRP A 147 -7.56 0.70 -3.26
CA TRP A 147 -8.51 0.49 -4.35
C TRP A 147 -9.95 0.78 -3.90
N ILE A 148 -10.37 0.27 -2.74
CA ILE A 148 -11.71 0.52 -2.18
C ILE A 148 -11.93 2.01 -1.97
N LEU A 149 -10.96 2.71 -1.39
CA LEU A 149 -11.12 4.14 -1.15
C LEU A 149 -11.17 4.92 -2.48
N ALA A 150 -10.28 4.60 -3.41
CA ALA A 150 -10.21 5.29 -4.70
C ALA A 150 -11.47 5.07 -5.57
N THR A 151 -12.06 3.86 -5.53
CA THR A 151 -13.36 3.58 -6.18
C THR A 151 -14.52 4.31 -5.48
N GLY A 152 -14.47 4.44 -4.15
CA GLY A 152 -15.40 5.29 -3.39
C GLY A 152 -15.39 6.74 -3.86
N PHE A 153 -14.22 7.29 -4.18
CA PHE A 153 -14.04 8.61 -4.78
C PHE A 153 -14.23 8.65 -6.31
N ARG A 154 -14.61 7.54 -6.94
CA ARG A 154 -14.77 7.39 -8.41
C ARG A 154 -13.53 7.75 -9.23
N LEU A 155 -12.35 7.53 -8.64
CA LEU A 155 -11.06 7.71 -9.31
C LEU A 155 -10.72 6.53 -10.24
N ASP A 156 -11.63 5.60 -10.46
CA ASP A 156 -11.51 4.42 -11.32
C ASP A 156 -12.05 4.66 -12.74
N LYS A 157 -12.94 5.65 -12.95
CA LYS A 157 -13.62 5.88 -14.24
C LYS A 157 -12.95 6.97 -15.09
N PRO A 158 -12.83 6.78 -16.43
CA PRO A 158 -12.40 7.84 -17.33
C PRO A 158 -13.43 8.99 -17.34
N VAL A 159 -12.96 10.23 -17.54
CA VAL A 159 -13.84 11.36 -17.83
C VAL A 159 -14.47 11.08 -19.19
N VAL A 160 -15.79 10.93 -19.22
CA VAL A 160 -16.54 10.82 -20.46
C VAL A 160 -17.02 12.23 -20.76
N ASP A 161 -16.46 12.84 -21.79
CA ASP A 161 -17.01 14.05 -22.41
C ASP A 161 -18.34 13.72 -23.12
#